data_AF-A0AAW2N1D6-F1
#
_entry.id   AF-A0AAW2N1D6-F1
#
_cell.length_a   1.000
_cell.length_b   1.000
_cell.length_c   1.000
_cell.angle_alpha   90.00
_cell.angle_beta   90.00
_cell.angle_gamma   90.00
#
_symmetry.space_group_name_H-M   'P 1'
#
loop_
_entity.id
_entity.type
_entity.pdbx_description
1 polymer ?
#
loop_
_entity_poly.entity_id
_entity_poly.type
_entity_poly.pdbx_seq_one_letter_code
_entity_poly.pdbx_strand_id
1 'polypeptide(L)'
;MRVGMVACCTGRTTFWKWVSCKYPRYKPTRDRNPARKKSPYAVLRYLPLTPCLQRLYASPATAEHMTWHASHVTEEDSMCHPSDAEARKL
;
A
#
# COMPACT_ATOMS: atom_id res chain seq x y z
N MET A 1 4.86 26.16 -31.21
CA MET A 1 5.87 25.09 -31.06
C MET A 1 6.41 25.11 -29.63
N ARG A 2 6.54 23.92 -29.01
CA ARG A 2 7.15 23.63 -27.69
C ARG A 2 6.49 24.29 -26.46
N VAL A 3 5.41 23.67 -25.97
CA VAL A 3 5.14 23.69 -24.53
C VAL A 3 6.21 22.82 -23.86
N GLY A 4 7.19 23.47 -23.26
CA GLY A 4 8.21 22.83 -22.44
C GLY A 4 7.55 22.18 -21.23
N MET A 5 7.39 20.86 -21.29
CA MET A 5 7.00 20.05 -20.15
C MET A 5 8.16 20.13 -19.16
N VAL A 6 7.94 20.93 -18.10
CA VAL A 6 8.86 21.11 -16.98
C VAL A 6 9.33 19.72 -16.55
N ALA A 7 10.64 19.49 -16.70
CA ALA A 7 11.31 18.27 -16.28
C ALA A 7 11.27 18.20 -14.76
N CYS A 8 10.15 17.76 -14.19
CA CYS A 8 10.22 17.26 -12.85
C CYS A 8 10.88 15.89 -12.89
N CYS A 9 11.98 15.83 -12.14
CA CYS A 9 12.38 14.66 -11.38
C CYS A 9 13.43 13.76 -12.06
N THR A 10 14.59 14.34 -12.40
CA THR A 10 15.86 13.62 -12.26
C THR A 10 16.11 13.36 -10.78
N GLY A 11 15.79 12.16 -10.30
CA GLY A 11 16.13 11.76 -8.93
C GLY A 11 15.13 10.78 -8.32
N ARG A 12 15.55 9.51 -8.26
CA ARG A 12 15.08 8.44 -7.37
C ARG A 12 13.56 8.32 -7.25
N THR A 13 12.97 7.50 -8.11
CA THR A 13 11.54 7.14 -8.12
C THR A 13 11.13 6.40 -6.87
N THR A 14 10.69 7.11 -5.83
CA THR A 14 9.95 6.54 -4.70
C THR A 14 8.45 6.50 -5.03
N PHE A 15 7.79 5.43 -4.57
CA PHE A 15 6.38 5.10 -4.81
C PHE A 15 5.39 6.28 -4.65
N TRP A 16 5.59 7.10 -3.62
CA TRP A 16 4.70 8.22 -3.26
C TRP A 16 4.72 9.37 -4.26
N LYS A 17 5.81 9.52 -5.02
CA LYS A 17 6.00 10.63 -5.95
C LYS A 17 5.11 10.52 -7.19
N TRP A 18 4.70 9.32 -7.56
CA TRP A 18 3.86 9.07 -8.74
C TRP A 18 2.42 9.58 -8.57
N VAL A 19 1.83 9.38 -7.39
CA VAL A 19 0.44 9.76 -7.07
C VAL A 19 0.28 11.28 -7.06
N SER A 20 1.28 12.01 -6.55
CA SER A 20 1.27 13.47 -6.50
C SER A 20 1.54 14.11 -7.88
N CYS A 21 2.44 13.55 -8.69
CA CYS A 21 2.90 14.20 -9.92
C CYS A 21 2.17 13.80 -11.22
N LYS A 22 1.06 13.04 -11.19
CA LYS A 22 0.31 12.57 -12.38
C LYS A 22 1.20 11.96 -13.49
N TYR A 23 2.34 11.37 -13.13
CA TYR A 23 3.27 10.80 -14.11
C TYR A 23 2.62 9.58 -14.79
N PRO A 24 2.86 9.28 -16.08
CA PRO A 24 2.30 8.09 -16.71
C PRO A 24 2.78 6.80 -16.03
N ARG A 25 1.87 5.87 -15.75
CA ARG A 25 2.21 4.56 -15.13
C ARG A 25 3.03 3.66 -16.07
N TYR A 26 2.74 3.76 -17.36
CA TYR A 26 3.28 2.88 -18.40
C TYR A 26 4.25 3.61 -19.30
N LYS A 27 5.28 2.90 -19.76
CA LYS A 27 6.19 3.38 -20.78
C LYS A 27 5.41 3.63 -22.07
N PRO A 28 5.71 4.72 -22.80
CA PRO A 28 5.12 4.93 -24.12
C PRO A 28 5.52 3.77 -25.03
N THR A 29 4.53 3.14 -25.67
CA THR A 29 4.77 2.10 -26.68
C THR A 29 4.42 2.66 -28.06
N ARG A 30 5.16 2.25 -29.09
CA ARG A 30 4.84 2.54 -30.49
C ARG A 30 3.72 1.65 -31.02
N ASP A 31 3.41 0.57 -30.30
CA ASP A 31 2.31 -0.32 -30.67
C ASP A 31 0.98 0.36 -30.46
N ARG A 32 0.23 0.52 -31.56
CA ARG A 32 -1.14 1.03 -31.54
C ARG A 32 -2.17 -0.07 -31.28
N ASN A 33 -1.74 -1.34 -31.18
CA ASN A 33 -2.64 -2.45 -30.92
C ASN A 33 -3.15 -2.38 -29.47
N PRO A 34 -4.45 -2.12 -29.24
CA PRO A 34 -5.00 -2.02 -27.89
C PRO A 34 -4.99 -3.35 -27.14
N ALA A 35 -4.87 -4.48 -27.85
CA ALA A 35 -4.80 -5.81 -27.24
C ALA A 35 -3.44 -6.14 -26.60
N ARG A 36 -2.38 -5.35 -26.88
CA ARG A 36 -1.04 -5.61 -26.34
C ARG A 36 -0.86 -5.01 -24.95
N LYS A 37 -0.39 -5.83 -23.99
CA LYS A 37 -0.15 -5.39 -22.60
C LYS A 37 0.98 -4.36 -22.53
N LYS A 38 0.72 -3.22 -21.88
CA LYS A 38 1.70 -2.13 -21.70
C LYS A 38 2.70 -2.45 -20.59
N SER A 39 3.96 -2.09 -20.79
CA SER A 39 5.02 -2.25 -19.79
C SER A 39 5.02 -1.08 -18.79
N PRO A 40 4.88 -1.32 -17.47
CA PRO A 40 4.94 -0.25 -16.48
C PRO A 40 6.36 0.26 -16.26
N TYR A 41 6.51 1.48 -15.74
CA TYR A 41 7.81 2.00 -15.31
C TYR A 41 8.34 1.26 -14.06
N ALA A 42 7.45 0.94 -13.13
CA ALA A 42 7.73 0.16 -11.94
C ALA A 42 6.59 -0.85 -11.72
N VAL A 43 6.95 -2.09 -11.35
CA VAL A 43 5.98 -3.13 -11.00
C VAL A 43 5.82 -3.13 -9.48
N LEU A 44 4.61 -2.87 -9.00
CA LEU A 44 4.28 -3.14 -7.60
C LEU A 44 4.17 -4.65 -7.44
N ARG A 45 5.10 -5.24 -6.69
CA ARG A 45 4.99 -6.63 -6.27
C ARG A 45 4.23 -6.62 -4.95
N TYR A 46 3.02 -7.19 -4.94
CA TYR A 46 2.38 -7.52 -3.68
C TYR A 46 3.24 -8.58 -2.99
N LEU A 47 3.74 -8.26 -1.80
CA LEU A 47 4.27 -9.30 -0.92
C LEU A 47 3.10 -10.25 -0.62
N PRO A 48 3.27 -11.58 -0.71
CA PRO A 48 2.21 -12.48 -0.28
C PRO A 48 2.01 -12.30 1.23
N LEU A 49 1.01 -11.51 1.60
CA LEU A 49 0.73 -11.10 2.97
C LEU A 49 0.33 -12.32 3.82
N THR A 50 -0.50 -13.20 3.25
CA THR A 50 -1.03 -14.39 3.93
C THR A 50 0.05 -15.30 4.53
N PRO A 51 1.06 -15.79 3.77
CA PRO A 51 2.10 -16.65 4.36
C PRO A 51 3.00 -15.89 5.35
N CYS A 52 3.17 -14.58 5.20
CA CYS A 52 3.87 -13.78 6.20
C CYS A 52 3.10 -13.72 7.52
N LEU A 53 1.78 -13.46 7.46
CA LEU A 53 0.92 -13.43 8.64
C LEU A 53 0.84 -14.82 9.30
N GLN A 54 0.69 -15.90 8.54
CA GLN A 54 0.67 -17.27 9.09
C GLN A 54 1.90 -17.58 9.94
N ARG A 55 3.11 -17.20 9.49
CA ARG A 55 4.34 -17.38 10.27
C ARG A 55 4.36 -16.50 11.53
N LEU A 56 3.83 -15.28 11.44
CA LEU A 56 3.77 -14.36 12.57
C LEU A 56 2.84 -14.89 13.66
N TYR A 57 1.68 -15.43 13.28
CA TYR A 57 0.71 -16.07 14.18
C TYR A 57 1.15 -17.45 14.69
N ALA A 58 2.09 -18.12 14.01
CA ALA A 58 2.63 -19.39 14.49
C ALA A 58 3.56 -19.24 15.72
N SER A 59 4.11 -18.04 15.94
CA SER A 59 4.92 -17.73 17.12
C SER A 59 4.01 -17.33 18.29
N PRO A 60 4.00 -18.07 19.42
CA PRO A 60 3.12 -17.76 20.54
C PRO A 60 3.39 -16.37 21.14
N ALA A 61 4.68 -16.00 21.28
CA ALA A 61 5.08 -14.70 21.81
C ALA A 61 4.57 -13.52 20.97
N THR A 62 4.42 -13.71 19.65
CA THR A 62 3.89 -12.66 18.77
C THR A 62 2.37 -12.75 18.65
N ALA A 63 1.82 -13.96 18.65
CA ALA A 63 0.39 -14.21 18.55
C ALA A 63 -0.38 -13.54 19.68
N GLU A 64 0.11 -13.58 20.93
CA GLU A 64 -0.51 -12.91 22.08
C GLU A 64 -0.74 -11.41 21.84
N HIS A 65 0.27 -10.72 21.30
CA HIS A 65 0.16 -9.30 20.99
C HIS A 65 -0.75 -9.02 19.79
N MET A 66 -0.80 -9.93 18.81
CA MET A 66 -1.65 -9.76 17.61
C MET A 66 -3.13 -10.02 17.90
N THR A 67 -3.45 -10.96 18.80
CA THR A 67 -4.82 -11.27 19.21
C THR A 67 -5.34 -10.37 20.31
N TRP A 68 -4.48 -9.52 20.88
CA TRP A 68 -4.84 -8.59 21.95
C TRP A 68 -6.09 -7.76 21.61
N HIS A 69 -6.22 -7.29 20.37
CA HIS A 69 -7.39 -6.51 19.93
C HIS A 69 -8.73 -7.24 19.98
N ALA A 70 -8.73 -8.57 20.08
CA ALA A 70 -9.92 -9.40 20.17
C ALA A 70 -10.19 -9.91 21.60
N SER A 71 -9.15 -10.00 22.43
CA SER A 71 -9.24 -10.49 23.81
C SER A 71 -9.30 -9.36 24.85
N HIS A 72 -8.92 -8.13 24.48
CA HIS A 72 -8.96 -7.01 25.41
C HIS A 72 -10.40 -6.58 25.67
N VAL A 73 -10.75 -6.52 26.95
CA VAL A 73 -12.01 -5.93 27.40
C VAL A 73 -11.78 -4.42 27.45
N THR A 74 -12.57 -3.68 26.69
CA THR A 74 -12.58 -2.22 26.75
C THR A 74 -13.50 -1.78 27.87
N GLU A 75 -13.05 -0.86 28.72
CA GLU A 75 -13.96 -0.20 29.66
C GLU A 75 -14.79 0.82 28.88
N GLU A 76 -16.12 0.73 29.05
CA GLU A 76 -17.13 1.34 28.18
C GLU A 76 -17.12 2.88 28.19
N ASP A 77 -16.43 3.49 29.16
CA ASP A 77 -16.51 4.93 29.45
C ASP A 77 -15.33 5.74 28.89
N SER A 78 -14.27 5.11 28.36
CA SER A 78 -13.15 5.86 27.79
C SER A 78 -12.40 5.17 26.65
N MET A 79 -12.08 5.96 25.62
CA MET A 79 -11.28 5.52 24.46
C MET A 79 -9.80 5.39 24.86
N CYS A 80 -9.47 4.33 25.58
CA CYS A 80 -8.12 4.06 26.07
C CYS A 80 -7.13 3.71 24.95
N HIS A 81 -7.62 3.18 23.83
CA HIS A 81 -6.80 2.82 22.68
C HIS A 81 -7.44 3.23 21.34
N PRO A 82 -6.64 3.60 20.31
CA PRO A 82 -7.15 3.82 18.94
C PRO A 82 -7.90 2.63 18.32
N SER A 83 -7.78 1.43 18.91
CA SER A 83 -8.56 0.25 18.51
C SER A 83 -10.01 0.29 18.97
N ASP A 84 -10.29 1.06 20.02
CA ASP A 84 -11.62 1.15 20.63
C ASP A 84 -12.52 2.11 19.86
N ALA A 85 -11.98 2.73 18.80
CA ALA A 85 -12.72 3.59 17.89
C ALA A 85 -13.88 2.81 17.27
N GLU A 86 -15.06 3.41 17.31
CA GLU A 86 -16.26 2.85 16.68
C GLU A 86 -16.08 2.57 15.18
N ALA A 87 -15.18 3.32 14.53
CA ALA A 87 -14.79 3.12 13.14
C ALA A 87 -14.18 1.72 12.83
N ARG A 88 -13.81 0.93 13.84
CA ARG A 88 -13.28 -0.43 13.70
C ARG A 88 -14.31 -1.53 13.91
N LYS A 89 -15.54 -1.21 14.32
CA LYS A 89 -16.64 -2.17 14.43
C LYS A 89 -17.41 -2.16 13.09
N LEU A 90 -17.03 -3.06 12.19
CA LEU A 90 -17.76 -3.37 10.94
C LEU A 90 -18.28 -4.81 11.00
#